data_AF-A0A212TI41-F1
#
_entry.id   AF-A0A212TI41-F1
#
_cell.length_a   1.000
_cell.length_b   1.000
_cell.length_c   1.000
_cell.angle_alpha   90.00
_cell.angle_beta   90.00
_cell.angle_gamma   90.00
#
_symmetry.space_group_name_H-M   'P 1'
#
loop_
_entity.id
_entity.type
_entity.pdbx_description
1 polymer ?
#
loop_
_entity_poly.entity_id
_entity_poly.type
_entity_poly.pdbx_seq_one_letter_code
_entity_poly.pdbx_strand_id
1 'polypeptide(L)'
;MHSSSLRGRDFKITQDGEAIPHADLFSSFQDTDRLGILVPRRFEGIGAMNLIMAYVTAFYDRFRERGPEFYAYPDFFTFQREAPCADYGMFDIWPNHKNVHVPHDAQGTAEAISGRGVNVLLVPDNDADAREVTISPVERESARRNVQHCFAYSESGTAASFDLVIECRSELLRGYALPVLDSVPADESMLEQRRQWEARLASDTLRQTFRKMDFDDALRRI
;
A
#
# COMPACT_ATOMS: atom_id res chain seq x y z
N MET A 1 15.60 -12.62 0.68
CA MET A 1 15.56 -11.16 0.93
C MET A 1 14.56 -10.95 2.06
N HIS A 2 14.92 -10.22 3.12
CA HIS A 2 14.03 -10.04 4.27
C HIS A 2 13.79 -8.55 4.47
N SER A 3 12.54 -8.13 4.33
CA SER A 3 12.05 -6.75 4.50
C SER A 3 12.55 -6.08 5.79
N SER A 4 12.69 -6.84 6.88
CA SER A 4 13.25 -6.37 8.15
C SER A 4 14.69 -5.86 8.07
N SER A 5 15.42 -6.04 6.96
CA SER A 5 16.74 -5.43 6.74
C SER A 5 16.67 -3.94 6.40
N LEU A 6 15.54 -3.45 5.90
CA LEU A 6 15.31 -2.04 5.61
C LEU A 6 15.31 -1.22 6.90
N ARG A 7 15.75 0.03 6.80
CA ARG A 7 15.80 1.02 7.89
C ARG A 7 15.14 2.30 7.44
N GLY A 8 14.63 3.09 8.38
CA GLY A 8 14.01 4.38 8.06
C GLY A 8 14.90 5.29 7.20
N ARG A 9 16.24 5.21 7.38
CA ARG A 9 17.23 5.96 6.57
C ARG A 9 17.31 5.55 5.09
N ASP A 10 16.76 4.38 4.71
CA ASP A 10 16.71 3.94 3.32
C ASP A 10 15.62 4.70 2.52
N PHE A 11 14.71 5.39 3.23
CA PHE A 11 13.64 6.20 2.66
C PHE A 11 13.94 7.68 2.83
N LYS A 12 13.95 8.42 1.71
CA LYS A 12 13.88 9.88 1.74
C LYS A 12 12.42 10.28 1.61
N ILE A 13 11.91 11.01 2.59
CA ILE A 13 10.50 11.39 2.65
C ILE A 13 10.42 12.91 2.58
N THR A 14 9.57 13.40 1.68
CA THR A 14 9.19 14.81 1.59
C THR A 14 7.69 14.92 1.78
N GLN A 15 7.25 15.70 2.74
CA GLN A 15 5.83 15.99 3.01
C GLN A 15 5.60 17.49 2.91
N ASP A 16 4.59 17.92 2.14
CA ASP A 16 4.26 19.33 1.92
C ASP A 16 5.45 20.18 1.43
N GLY A 17 6.36 19.54 0.68
CA GLY A 17 7.60 20.15 0.18
C GLY A 17 8.76 20.17 1.18
N GLU A 18 8.56 19.72 2.41
CA GLU A 18 9.58 19.67 3.45
C GLU A 18 10.13 18.25 3.63
N ALA A 19 11.46 18.13 3.69
CA ALA A 19 12.10 16.85 3.98
C ALA A 19 11.90 16.47 5.45
N ILE A 20 11.32 15.30 5.70
CA ILE A 20 11.07 14.79 7.06
C ILE A 20 11.76 13.44 7.28
N PRO A 21 12.24 13.15 8.50
CA PRO A 21 12.66 11.81 8.89
C PRO A 21 11.53 10.78 8.78
N HIS A 22 11.89 9.53 8.49
CA HIS A 22 10.94 8.39 8.54
C HIS A 22 10.26 8.27 9.90
N ALA A 23 11.02 8.42 10.99
CA ALA A 23 10.46 8.38 12.35
C ALA A 23 9.38 9.45 12.60
N ASP A 24 9.44 10.59 11.92
CA ASP A 24 8.48 11.68 12.09
C ASP A 24 7.15 11.35 11.39
N LEU A 25 7.21 10.80 10.16
CA LEU A 25 6.03 10.31 9.43
C LEU A 25 5.29 9.21 10.22
N PHE A 26 6.05 8.35 10.91
CA PHE A 26 5.51 7.21 11.67
C PHE A 26 5.52 7.43 13.20
N SER A 27 5.51 8.68 13.64
CA SER A 27 5.57 9.03 15.07
C SER A 27 4.37 8.50 15.86
N SER A 28 3.17 8.52 15.27
CA SER A 28 1.94 7.97 15.87
C SER A 28 1.71 6.49 15.59
N PHE A 29 2.49 5.88 14.69
CA PHE A 29 2.29 4.49 14.25
C PHE A 29 2.38 3.52 15.45
N GLN A 30 1.52 2.52 15.47
CA GLN A 30 1.56 1.41 16.44
C GLN A 30 1.84 0.10 15.70
N ASP A 31 2.50 -0.85 16.35
CA ASP A 31 2.72 -2.19 15.79
C ASP A 31 1.43 -3.01 15.64
N THR A 32 0.32 -2.48 16.13
CA THR A 32 -1.04 -3.02 15.94
C THR A 32 -1.81 -2.34 14.80
N ASP A 33 -1.26 -1.27 14.21
CA ASP A 33 -1.88 -0.58 13.08
C ASP A 33 -1.92 -1.49 11.85
N ARG A 34 -3.06 -1.41 11.15
CA ARG A 34 -3.37 -2.26 10.01
C ARG A 34 -3.45 -1.43 8.75
N LEU A 35 -2.68 -1.81 7.73
CA LEU A 35 -2.71 -1.17 6.41
C LEU A 35 -3.58 -1.99 5.46
N GLY A 36 -4.46 -1.31 4.74
CA GLY A 36 -5.26 -1.87 3.66
C GLY A 36 -4.97 -1.15 2.36
N ILE A 37 -4.73 -1.88 1.28
CA ILE A 37 -4.63 -1.30 -0.07
C ILE A 37 -5.71 -1.89 -0.97
N LEU A 38 -6.55 -1.03 -1.55
CA LEU A 38 -7.48 -1.42 -2.62
C LEU A 38 -6.73 -1.50 -3.94
N VAL A 39 -6.78 -2.65 -4.60
CA VAL A 39 -6.06 -2.96 -5.84
C VAL A 39 -7.08 -3.34 -6.93
N PRO A 40 -7.60 -2.38 -7.70
CA PRO A 40 -8.59 -2.66 -8.74
C PRO A 40 -8.03 -3.50 -9.88
N ARG A 41 -6.78 -3.24 -10.30
CA ARG A 41 -6.07 -4.02 -11.32
C ARG A 41 -4.92 -4.77 -10.70
N ARG A 42 -4.74 -6.02 -11.10
CA ARG A 42 -3.96 -7.05 -10.38
C ARG A 42 -2.63 -6.59 -9.77
N PHE A 43 -1.83 -5.80 -10.49
CA PHE A 43 -0.49 -5.40 -10.04
C PHE A 43 -0.38 -3.92 -9.63
N GLU A 44 -1.50 -3.20 -9.62
CA GLU A 44 -1.55 -1.76 -9.38
C GLU A 44 -0.94 -1.37 -8.02
N GLY A 45 -1.03 -2.23 -7.02
CA GLY A 45 -0.43 -2.02 -5.69
C GLY A 45 1.10 -1.86 -5.68
N ILE A 46 1.83 -2.29 -6.73
CA ILE A 46 3.29 -2.01 -6.85
C ILE A 46 3.52 -0.48 -6.92
N GLY A 47 2.54 0.25 -7.45
CA GLY A 47 2.48 1.71 -7.45
C GLY A 47 2.53 2.36 -6.06
N ALA A 48 2.36 1.59 -4.99
CA ALA A 48 2.48 2.06 -3.62
C ALA A 48 3.62 1.42 -2.81
N MET A 49 4.51 0.67 -3.46
CA MET A 49 5.56 -0.11 -2.81
C MET A 49 6.37 0.69 -1.78
N ASN A 50 6.84 1.91 -2.10
CA ASN A 50 7.63 2.73 -1.19
C ASN A 50 6.89 3.03 0.12
N LEU A 51 5.59 3.38 0.04
CA LEU A 51 4.79 3.67 1.23
C LEU A 51 4.53 2.40 2.04
N ILE A 52 4.18 1.30 1.36
CA ILE A 52 3.97 -0.01 2.02
C ILE A 52 5.24 -0.44 2.75
N MET A 53 6.39 -0.43 2.06
CA MET A 53 7.67 -0.84 2.64
C MET A 53 8.16 0.13 3.73
N ALA A 54 7.81 1.42 3.66
CA ALA A 54 8.08 2.37 4.73
C ALA A 54 7.25 2.04 6.00
N TYR A 55 5.97 1.66 5.85
CA TYR A 55 5.13 1.16 6.95
C TYR A 55 5.66 -0.17 7.52
N VAL A 56 6.06 -1.12 6.66
CA VAL A 56 6.70 -2.38 7.08
C VAL A 56 7.97 -2.10 7.89
N THR A 57 8.76 -1.11 7.46
CA THR A 57 9.97 -0.70 8.17
C THR A 57 9.64 -0.12 9.55
N ALA A 58 8.61 0.72 9.65
CA ALA A 58 8.13 1.28 10.92
C ALA A 58 7.65 0.18 11.89
N PHE A 59 6.93 -0.83 11.37
CA PHE A 59 6.56 -2.01 12.13
C PHE A 59 7.77 -2.72 12.73
N TYR A 60 8.77 -3.04 11.92
CA TYR A 60 9.96 -3.72 12.43
C TYR A 60 10.85 -2.86 13.32
N ASP A 61 10.84 -1.53 13.17
CA ASP A 61 11.53 -0.64 14.11
C ASP A 61 10.97 -0.79 15.53
N ARG A 62 9.63 -0.88 15.70
CA ARG A 62 9.01 -1.12 17.01
C ARG A 62 9.34 -2.50 17.60
N PHE A 63 9.52 -3.52 16.76
CA PHE A 63 9.98 -4.82 17.25
C PHE A 63 11.46 -4.81 17.63
N ARG A 64 12.31 -4.14 16.84
CA ARG A 64 13.74 -3.98 17.15
C ARG A 64 13.98 -3.26 18.48
N GLU A 65 13.12 -2.31 18.83
CA GLU A 65 13.15 -1.63 20.13
C GLU A 65 12.94 -2.60 21.31
N ARG A 66 12.19 -3.70 21.10
CA ARG A 66 11.87 -4.70 22.13
C ARG A 66 12.89 -5.84 22.21
N GLY A 67 13.68 -6.06 21.17
CA GLY A 67 14.73 -7.07 21.16
C GLY A 67 15.17 -7.50 19.75
N PRO A 68 16.24 -8.33 19.68
CA PRO A 68 16.85 -8.72 18.41
C PRO A 68 16.10 -9.84 17.66
N GLU A 69 15.26 -10.62 18.33
CA GLU A 69 14.51 -11.73 17.74
C GLU A 69 13.00 -11.46 17.77
N PHE A 70 12.36 -11.56 16.61
CA PHE A 70 10.92 -11.47 16.48
C PHE A 70 10.43 -12.34 15.31
N TYR A 71 9.25 -12.95 15.49
CA TYR A 71 8.56 -13.75 14.47
C TYR A 71 7.16 -13.15 14.25
N ALA A 72 7.12 -11.94 13.73
CA ALA A 72 5.89 -11.20 13.51
C ALA A 72 5.86 -10.60 12.11
N TYR A 73 4.68 -10.60 11.51
CA TYR A 73 4.39 -9.89 10.27
C TYR A 73 3.31 -8.86 10.55
N PRO A 74 3.34 -7.70 9.90
CA PRO A 74 2.29 -6.72 10.05
C PRO A 74 0.95 -7.26 9.54
N ASP A 75 -0.15 -6.81 10.15
CA ASP A 75 -1.51 -7.08 9.67
C ASP A 75 -1.87 -6.13 8.53
N PHE A 76 -1.18 -6.30 7.40
CA PHE A 76 -1.40 -5.56 6.17
C PHE A 76 -2.16 -6.42 5.15
N PHE A 77 -3.00 -5.80 4.33
CA PHE A 77 -3.95 -6.49 3.46
C PHE A 77 -4.00 -5.86 2.07
N THR A 78 -4.11 -6.69 1.03
CA THR A 78 -4.59 -6.23 -0.28
C THR A 78 -6.06 -6.60 -0.46
N PHE A 79 -6.83 -5.69 -1.04
CA PHE A 79 -8.22 -5.90 -1.45
C PHE A 79 -8.26 -5.84 -2.97
N GLN A 80 -8.24 -7.01 -3.61
CA GLN A 80 -8.05 -7.16 -5.05
C GLN A 80 -9.38 -7.44 -5.74
N ARG A 81 -9.66 -6.74 -6.85
CA ARG A 81 -10.89 -6.98 -7.63
C ARG A 81 -10.73 -8.04 -8.72
N GLU A 82 -9.51 -8.28 -9.16
CA GLU A 82 -9.22 -9.25 -10.23
C GLU A 82 -8.89 -10.63 -9.66
N ALA A 83 -9.33 -11.66 -10.40
CA ALA A 83 -8.97 -13.05 -10.16
C ALA A 83 -8.04 -13.58 -11.28
N PRO A 84 -7.09 -14.48 -10.97
CA PRO A 84 -6.60 -14.77 -9.63
C PRO A 84 -5.94 -13.54 -9.00
N CYS A 85 -5.95 -13.49 -7.66
CA CYS A 85 -5.24 -12.46 -6.91
C CYS A 85 -3.73 -12.62 -7.08
N ALA A 86 -3.02 -11.51 -7.23
CA ALA A 86 -1.57 -11.47 -7.15
C ALA A 86 -1.11 -11.68 -5.70
N ASP A 87 0.08 -12.26 -5.55
CA ASP A 87 0.73 -12.46 -4.26
C ASP A 87 1.60 -11.25 -3.90
N TYR A 88 1.14 -10.45 -2.95
CA TYR A 88 1.90 -9.34 -2.36
C TYR A 88 2.73 -9.76 -1.13
N GLY A 89 2.96 -11.06 -0.91
CA GLY A 89 3.71 -11.57 0.24
C GLY A 89 5.11 -10.99 0.37
N MET A 90 5.76 -10.61 -0.73
CA MET A 90 7.05 -9.91 -0.71
C MET A 90 6.98 -8.48 -0.17
N PHE A 91 5.79 -7.90 -0.04
CA PHE A 91 5.57 -6.63 0.67
C PHE A 91 5.18 -6.85 2.15
N ASP A 92 5.44 -8.04 2.67
CA ASP A 92 5.00 -8.51 4.00
C ASP A 92 3.48 -8.51 4.22
N ILE A 93 2.71 -8.57 3.12
CA ILE A 93 1.29 -8.89 3.13
C ILE A 93 1.17 -10.41 3.23
N TRP A 94 1.49 -10.91 4.42
CA TRP A 94 1.68 -12.34 4.71
C TRP A 94 0.95 -12.76 5.99
N PRO A 95 0.33 -13.96 6.03
CA PRO A 95 0.31 -15.00 5.00
C PRO A 95 -0.73 -14.80 3.90
N ASN A 96 -0.76 -15.69 2.90
CA ASN A 96 -1.53 -15.54 1.65
C ASN A 96 -3.01 -15.15 1.81
N HIS A 97 -3.68 -15.51 2.92
CA HIS A 97 -5.07 -15.10 3.18
C HIS A 97 -5.25 -13.59 3.39
N LYS A 98 -4.14 -12.83 3.51
CA LYS A 98 -4.14 -11.36 3.53
C LYS A 98 -4.19 -10.72 2.14
N ASN A 99 -4.06 -11.52 1.08
CA ASN A 99 -4.41 -11.14 -0.29
C ASN A 99 -5.89 -11.49 -0.54
N VAL A 100 -6.76 -10.49 -0.40
CA VAL A 100 -8.22 -10.68 -0.29
C VAL A 100 -8.88 -10.33 -1.61
N HIS A 101 -9.58 -11.29 -2.22
CA HIS A 101 -10.48 -11.00 -3.33
C HIS A 101 -11.73 -10.29 -2.80
N VAL A 102 -12.06 -9.12 -3.35
CA VAL A 102 -13.26 -8.33 -3.00
C VAL A 102 -14.14 -8.15 -4.23
N PRO A 103 -15.47 -8.00 -4.05
CA PRO A 103 -16.35 -7.74 -5.18
C PRO A 103 -16.12 -6.34 -5.76
N HIS A 104 -16.69 -6.08 -6.94
CA HIS A 104 -16.60 -4.77 -7.59
C HIS A 104 -17.49 -3.69 -6.96
N ASP A 105 -18.42 -4.07 -6.07
CA ASP A 105 -19.28 -3.14 -5.37
C ASP A 105 -18.61 -2.55 -4.12
N ALA A 106 -18.94 -1.30 -3.84
CA ALA A 106 -18.32 -0.55 -2.76
C ALA A 106 -18.75 -1.05 -1.37
N GLN A 107 -19.96 -1.60 -1.22
CA GLN A 107 -20.46 -2.10 0.06
C GLN A 107 -19.63 -3.30 0.52
N GLY A 108 -19.46 -4.33 -0.33
CA GLY A 108 -18.67 -5.51 -0.01
C GLY A 108 -17.17 -5.19 0.18
N THR A 109 -16.65 -4.19 -0.55
CA THR A 109 -15.28 -3.70 -0.33
C THR A 109 -15.15 -3.01 1.04
N ALA A 110 -16.11 -2.14 1.41
CA ALA A 110 -16.13 -1.48 2.72
C ALA A 110 -16.21 -2.51 3.87
N GLU A 111 -17.10 -3.48 3.76
CA GLU A 111 -17.25 -4.57 4.73
C GLU A 111 -15.94 -5.37 4.91
N ALA A 112 -15.22 -5.63 3.80
CA ALA A 112 -13.94 -6.32 3.86
C ALA A 112 -12.85 -5.51 4.56
N ILE A 113 -12.83 -4.18 4.35
CA ILE A 113 -11.93 -3.22 5.00
C ILE A 113 -12.23 -3.14 6.49
N SER A 114 -13.48 -2.84 6.87
CA SER A 114 -13.89 -2.72 8.27
C SER A 114 -13.76 -4.03 9.03
N GLY A 115 -14.13 -5.15 8.41
CA GLY A 115 -14.02 -6.49 9.01
C GLY A 115 -12.59 -6.91 9.34
N ARG A 116 -11.58 -6.24 8.77
CA ARG A 116 -10.16 -6.45 9.07
C ARG A 116 -9.56 -5.39 10.00
N GLY A 117 -10.33 -4.36 10.35
CA GLY A 117 -9.91 -3.30 11.27
C GLY A 117 -8.84 -2.38 10.70
N VAL A 118 -8.86 -2.10 9.40
CA VAL A 118 -7.86 -1.24 8.73
C VAL A 118 -7.81 0.15 9.39
N ASN A 119 -6.58 0.62 9.67
CA ASN A 119 -6.28 1.95 10.21
C ASN A 119 -5.71 2.91 9.16
N VAL A 120 -4.97 2.36 8.20
CA VAL A 120 -4.37 3.11 7.09
C VAL A 120 -4.91 2.56 5.78
N LEU A 121 -5.61 3.38 5.01
CA LEU A 121 -6.24 2.97 3.76
C LEU A 121 -5.56 3.62 2.55
N LEU A 122 -5.06 2.79 1.63
CA LEU A 122 -4.52 3.21 0.34
C LEU A 122 -5.57 2.93 -0.74
N VAL A 123 -5.91 3.96 -1.51
CA VAL A 123 -6.86 3.87 -2.63
C VAL A 123 -6.25 4.43 -3.92
N PRO A 124 -6.68 3.97 -5.10
CA PRO A 124 -6.20 4.51 -6.36
C PRO A 124 -6.55 5.99 -6.54
N ASP A 125 -5.62 6.77 -7.08
CA ASP A 125 -5.79 8.18 -7.45
C ASP A 125 -6.49 8.30 -8.83
N ASN A 126 -7.69 7.74 -8.94
CA ASN A 126 -8.56 7.87 -10.11
C ASN A 126 -9.49 9.10 -9.97
N ASP A 127 -10.47 9.33 -10.85
CA ASP A 127 -11.49 10.35 -10.60
C ASP A 127 -12.64 9.74 -9.78
N ALA A 128 -12.82 10.23 -8.55
CA ALA A 128 -13.89 9.80 -7.65
C ALA A 128 -15.27 10.29 -8.12
N ASP A 129 -15.31 11.43 -8.80
CA ASP A 129 -16.55 12.12 -9.22
C ASP A 129 -17.36 11.34 -10.26
N ALA A 130 -16.78 10.29 -10.86
CA ALA A 130 -17.44 9.47 -11.86
C ALA A 130 -18.31 8.34 -11.27
N ARG A 131 -18.26 8.06 -9.96
CA ARG A 131 -18.94 6.88 -9.37
C ARG A 131 -19.78 7.26 -8.15
N GLU A 132 -21.08 6.98 -8.23
CA GLU A 132 -21.96 6.96 -7.07
C GLU A 132 -21.62 5.75 -6.20
N VAL A 133 -20.94 5.99 -5.07
CA VAL A 133 -20.58 4.96 -4.10
C VAL A 133 -21.70 4.84 -3.06
N THR A 134 -22.44 3.74 -3.11
CA THR A 134 -23.46 3.42 -2.12
C THR A 134 -22.87 2.49 -1.07
N ILE A 135 -22.65 3.03 0.14
CA ILE A 135 -22.25 2.28 1.34
C ILE A 135 -23.30 2.55 2.41
N SER A 136 -23.73 1.52 3.13
CA SER A 136 -24.70 1.69 4.21
C SER A 136 -24.15 2.62 5.31
N PRO A 137 -24.98 3.44 5.97
CA PRO A 137 -24.51 4.35 7.00
C PRO A 137 -23.78 3.64 8.15
N VAL A 138 -24.22 2.43 8.53
CA VAL A 138 -23.59 1.63 9.58
C VAL A 138 -22.18 1.22 9.17
N GLU A 139 -22.02 0.78 7.93
CA GLU A 139 -20.71 0.35 7.41
C GLU A 139 -19.76 1.54 7.27
N ARG A 140 -20.26 2.69 6.80
CA ARG A 140 -19.49 3.94 6.73
C ARG A 140 -18.95 4.34 8.11
N GLU A 141 -19.80 4.34 9.12
CA GLU A 141 -19.39 4.69 10.50
C GLU A 141 -18.51 3.62 11.15
N SER A 142 -18.63 2.36 10.72
CA SER A 142 -17.69 1.29 11.11
C SER A 142 -16.28 1.60 10.61
N ALA A 143 -16.14 1.88 9.32
CA ALA A 143 -14.87 2.26 8.72
C ALA A 143 -14.31 3.57 9.32
N ARG A 144 -15.15 4.60 9.51
CA ARG A 144 -14.73 5.92 10.06
C ARG A 144 -14.09 5.81 11.44
N ARG A 145 -14.57 4.90 12.29
CA ARG A 145 -14.03 4.70 13.65
C ARG A 145 -12.64 4.10 13.66
N ASN A 146 -12.26 3.37 12.61
CA ASN A 146 -11.00 2.61 12.56
C ASN A 146 -9.96 3.28 11.67
N VAL A 147 -10.36 3.79 10.49
CA VAL A 147 -9.46 4.37 9.49
C VAL A 147 -9.04 5.77 9.92
N GLN A 148 -7.76 5.95 10.22
CA GLN A 148 -7.16 7.18 10.72
C GLN A 148 -6.42 7.95 9.62
N HIS A 149 -5.87 7.23 8.64
CA HIS A 149 -5.10 7.80 7.56
C HIS A 149 -5.53 7.23 6.22
N CYS A 150 -5.70 8.10 5.22
CA CYS A 150 -5.99 7.70 3.86
C CYS A 150 -4.96 8.30 2.90
N PHE A 151 -4.55 7.52 1.91
CA PHE A 151 -3.62 7.95 0.87
C PHE A 151 -4.12 7.54 -0.52
N ALA A 152 -4.05 8.46 -1.47
CA ALA A 152 -4.17 8.16 -2.90
C ALA A 152 -2.83 7.68 -3.44
N TYR A 153 -2.85 6.64 -4.28
CA TYR A 153 -1.66 6.14 -4.98
C TYR A 153 -1.96 5.89 -6.47
N SER A 154 -0.92 5.83 -7.30
CA SER A 154 -1.05 5.58 -8.75
C SER A 154 -0.38 4.29 -9.12
N GLU A 155 -0.96 3.50 -10.04
CA GLU A 155 -0.32 2.29 -10.59
C GLU A 155 1.10 2.56 -11.08
N SER A 156 1.34 3.72 -11.68
CA SER A 156 2.65 4.09 -12.23
C SER A 156 3.66 4.53 -11.17
N GLY A 157 3.23 4.68 -9.92
CA GLY A 157 3.99 5.28 -8.83
C GLY A 157 3.90 6.81 -8.73
N THR A 158 3.24 7.49 -9.67
CA THR A 158 3.12 8.96 -9.66
C THR A 158 1.65 9.39 -9.62
N ALA A 159 1.19 9.85 -8.45
CA ALA A 159 -0.13 10.46 -8.27
C ALA A 159 -0.24 11.80 -9.02
N ALA A 160 -1.45 12.15 -9.47
CA ALA A 160 -1.70 13.34 -10.29
C ALA A 160 -1.57 14.64 -9.48
N SER A 161 -1.99 14.58 -8.22
CA SER A 161 -1.70 15.56 -7.18
C SER A 161 -1.03 14.82 -6.03
N PHE A 162 -0.07 15.45 -5.36
CA PHE A 162 0.66 14.81 -4.27
C PHE A 162 1.15 15.85 -3.25
N ASP A 163 1.13 15.45 -1.99
CA ASP A 163 1.72 16.15 -0.85
C ASP A 163 2.79 15.29 -0.17
N LEU A 164 2.91 14.01 -0.55
CA LEU A 164 3.88 13.07 0.00
C LEU A 164 4.71 12.45 -1.13
N VAL A 165 6.02 12.53 -0.99
CA VAL A 165 6.99 11.90 -1.89
C VAL A 165 7.86 10.96 -1.07
N ILE A 166 7.99 9.71 -1.51
CA ILE A 166 8.88 8.74 -0.90
C ILE A 166 9.83 8.23 -1.97
N GLU A 167 11.12 8.30 -1.68
CA GLU A 167 12.19 7.80 -2.53
C GLU A 167 12.99 6.73 -1.80
N CYS A 168 13.35 5.68 -2.51
CA CYS A 168 14.20 4.60 -1.99
C CYS A 168 15.06 4.05 -3.13
N ARG A 169 16.24 3.52 -2.80
CA ARG A 169 17.16 2.96 -3.80
C ARG A 169 16.50 1.76 -4.49
N SER A 170 16.45 1.77 -5.82
CA SER A 170 15.73 0.74 -6.59
C SER A 170 16.30 -0.66 -6.36
N GLU A 171 17.60 -0.79 -6.12
CA GLU A 171 18.26 -2.06 -5.80
C GLU A 171 17.68 -2.75 -4.56
N LEU A 172 17.24 -1.97 -3.57
CA LEU A 172 16.64 -2.49 -2.35
C LEU A 172 15.23 -3.01 -2.60
N LEU A 173 14.56 -2.49 -3.63
CA LEU A 173 13.14 -2.73 -3.87
C LEU A 173 12.84 -3.71 -5.00
N ARG A 174 13.78 -3.86 -5.94
CA ARG A 174 13.62 -4.71 -7.12
C ARG A 174 13.24 -6.15 -6.76
N GLY A 175 13.86 -6.71 -5.72
CA GLY A 175 13.58 -8.07 -5.27
C GLY A 175 12.22 -8.23 -4.57
N TYR A 176 11.54 -7.14 -4.24
CA TYR A 176 10.17 -7.18 -3.71
C TYR A 176 9.12 -7.01 -4.81
N ALA A 177 9.37 -6.11 -5.78
CA ALA A 177 8.39 -5.78 -6.82
C ALA A 177 8.16 -6.92 -7.84
N LEU A 178 9.24 -7.49 -8.38
CA LEU A 178 9.14 -8.45 -9.49
C LEU A 178 8.40 -9.75 -9.13
N PRO A 179 8.58 -10.33 -7.93
CA PRO A 179 7.81 -11.51 -7.54
C PRO A 179 6.30 -11.32 -7.51
N VAL A 180 5.79 -10.09 -7.30
CA VAL A 180 4.35 -9.80 -7.37
C VAL A 180 3.83 -10.02 -8.80
N LEU A 181 4.60 -9.62 -9.81
CA LEU A 181 4.27 -9.83 -11.22
C LEU A 181 4.33 -11.31 -11.61
N ASP A 182 5.30 -12.03 -11.06
CA ASP A 182 5.51 -13.47 -11.33
C ASP A 182 4.51 -14.37 -10.58
N SER A 183 3.64 -13.80 -9.73
CA SER A 183 2.70 -14.55 -8.87
C SER A 183 1.48 -15.11 -9.60
N VAL A 184 1.24 -14.70 -10.84
CA VAL A 184 0.13 -15.17 -11.68
C VAL A 184 0.63 -15.62 -13.04
N PRO A 185 -0.15 -16.44 -13.79
CA PRO A 185 0.23 -16.85 -15.13
C PRO A 185 0.49 -15.65 -16.05
N ALA A 186 1.54 -15.77 -16.87
CA ALA A 186 1.92 -14.71 -17.79
C ALA A 186 0.87 -14.50 -18.89
N ASP A 187 0.48 -13.24 -19.08
CA ASP A 187 -0.29 -12.76 -20.22
C ASP A 187 0.38 -11.50 -20.81
N GLU A 188 -0.12 -11.01 -21.95
CA GLU A 188 0.46 -9.84 -22.63
C GLU A 188 0.44 -8.59 -21.75
N SER A 189 -0.60 -8.44 -20.91
CA SER A 189 -0.75 -7.30 -20.00
C SER A 189 0.31 -7.33 -18.90
N MET A 190 0.50 -8.49 -18.26
CA MET A 190 1.53 -8.71 -17.25
C MET A 190 2.92 -8.45 -17.83
N LEU A 191 3.23 -8.99 -19.02
CA LEU A 191 4.53 -8.78 -19.67
C LEU A 191 4.81 -7.30 -19.95
N GLU A 192 3.78 -6.55 -20.36
CA GLU A 192 3.90 -5.10 -20.54
C GLU A 192 4.15 -4.37 -19.22
N GLN A 193 3.36 -4.67 -18.18
CA GLN A 193 3.56 -4.07 -16.87
C GLN A 193 4.93 -4.41 -16.27
N ARG A 194 5.41 -5.63 -16.49
CA ARG A 194 6.75 -6.07 -16.11
C ARG A 194 7.83 -5.23 -16.78
N ARG A 195 7.76 -5.05 -18.10
CA ARG A 195 8.70 -4.17 -18.83
C ARG A 195 8.70 -2.76 -18.27
N GLN A 196 7.53 -2.20 -17.99
CA GLN A 196 7.42 -0.85 -17.45
C GLN A 196 8.04 -0.73 -16.05
N TRP A 197 7.80 -1.71 -15.17
CA TRP A 197 8.39 -1.74 -13.83
C TRP A 197 9.89 -2.01 -13.85
N GLU A 198 10.38 -2.89 -14.71
CA GLU A 198 11.82 -3.09 -14.93
C GLU A 198 12.50 -1.80 -15.39
N ALA A 199 11.90 -1.07 -16.32
CA ALA A 199 12.41 0.22 -16.77
C ALA A 199 12.45 1.27 -15.65
N ARG A 200 11.41 1.34 -14.81
CA ARG A 200 11.38 2.24 -13.64
C ARG A 200 12.45 1.87 -12.60
N LEU A 201 12.59 0.58 -12.31
CA LEU A 201 13.58 0.06 -11.35
C LEU A 201 15.01 0.03 -11.91
N ALA A 202 15.21 0.40 -13.18
CA ALA A 202 16.55 0.57 -13.77
C ALA A 202 17.21 1.89 -13.33
N SER A 203 16.43 2.89 -12.92
CA SER A 203 16.95 4.10 -12.27
C SER A 203 17.53 3.77 -10.89
N ASP A 204 18.52 4.54 -10.43
CA ASP A 204 19.16 4.30 -9.12
C ASP A 204 18.18 4.41 -7.94
N THR A 205 17.20 5.29 -8.06
CA THR A 205 16.20 5.58 -7.04
C THR A 205 14.80 5.44 -7.62
N LEU A 206 13.94 4.70 -6.94
CA LEU A 206 12.52 4.66 -7.21
C LEU A 206 11.85 5.77 -6.40
N ARG A 207 11.25 6.71 -7.11
CA ARG A 207 10.42 7.77 -6.55
C ARG A 207 8.95 7.43 -6.74
N GLN A 208 8.18 7.46 -5.65
CA GLN A 208 6.73 7.33 -5.69
C GLN A 208 6.07 8.49 -4.95
N THR A 209 4.93 8.95 -5.47
CA THR A 209 4.17 10.06 -4.90
C THR A 209 2.78 9.64 -4.49
N PHE A 210 2.31 10.29 -3.43
CA PHE A 210 1.07 9.98 -2.75
C PHE A 210 0.37 11.29 -2.38
N ARG A 211 -0.94 11.21 -2.25
CA ARG A 211 -1.75 12.32 -1.75
C ARG A 211 -2.43 11.89 -0.47
N LYS A 212 -2.23 12.63 0.62
CA LYS A 212 -3.06 12.46 1.80
C LYS A 212 -4.49 12.83 1.44
N MET A 213 -5.43 12.00 1.86
CA MET A 213 -6.84 12.17 1.58
C MET A 213 -7.64 12.20 2.87
N ASP A 214 -8.77 12.91 2.86
CA ASP A 214 -9.77 12.70 3.89
C ASP A 214 -10.47 11.35 3.69
N PHE A 215 -11.08 10.88 4.78
CA PHE A 215 -11.75 9.59 4.81
C PHE A 215 -12.94 9.51 3.83
N ASP A 216 -13.73 10.57 3.73
CA ASP A 216 -14.95 10.57 2.92
C ASP A 216 -14.62 10.55 1.43
N ASP A 217 -13.57 11.25 1.02
CA ASP A 217 -13.05 11.19 -0.34
C ASP A 217 -12.41 9.83 -0.64
N ALA A 218 -11.68 9.22 0.31
CA ALA A 218 -11.12 7.88 0.12
C ALA A 218 -12.22 6.83 -0.09
N LEU A 219 -13.33 6.91 0.65
CA LEU A 219 -14.47 6.00 0.46
C LEU A 219 -15.15 6.18 -0.89
N ARG A 220 -15.09 7.35 -1.53
CA ARG A 220 -15.64 7.53 -2.90
C ARG A 220 -14.84 6.78 -3.96
N ARG A 221 -13.67 6.25 -3.60
CA ARG A 221 -12.73 5.57 -4.52
C ARG A 221 -12.79 4.05 -4.43
N ILE A 222 -13.58 3.51 -3.50
CA ILE A 222 -13.58 2.07 -3.22
C ILE A 222 -14.43 1.22 -4.15
#